data_AF-A0A659A0K2-F1
#
_entry.id   AF-A0A659A0K2-F1
#
_cell.length_a   1.000
_cell.length_b   1.000
_cell.length_c   1.000
_cell.angle_alpha   90.00
_cell.angle_beta   90.00
_cell.angle_gamma   90.00
#
_symmetry.space_group_name_H-M   'P 1'
#
loop_
_entity.id
_entity.type
_entity.pdbx_description
1 polymer ?
#
loop_
_entity_poly.entity_id
_entity_poly.type
_entity_poly.pdbx_seq_one_letter_code
_entity_poly.pdbx_strand_id
1 'polypeptide(L)'
;MGRRSEKTGKSEVVISLSPSIPVLTCANVNDGDKDVELIIICAIIGCIPAAIASSKGRSFFAWWLYGALLFIVALIHSLVIKKDIRALEQSQLDSGLVKCPYCAEMIKPEARKCKHCGSDVKEAIEVARLKNFKPSDIPFDAFFIRKRVGFDVNEEAVTNLVSRLKQANPELGPEGIKEKYFMQIDELVNQLPSGVRDEFIRTYNAKL
;
A
#
# COMPACT_ATOMS: atom_id res chain seq x y z
N MET A 1 -29.14 32.25 -55.11
CA MET A 1 -30.35 33.03 -54.75
C MET A 1 -31.52 32.07 -54.53
N GLY A 2 -31.61 31.49 -53.34
CA GLY A 2 -32.75 30.66 -52.90
C GLY A 2 -33.57 31.44 -51.89
N ARG A 3 -34.86 31.60 -52.17
CA ARG A 3 -35.81 32.44 -51.42
C ARG A 3 -36.55 31.58 -50.38
N ARG A 4 -36.61 32.10 -49.15
CA ARG A 4 -37.85 32.31 -48.35
C ARG A 4 -38.36 31.22 -47.37
N SER A 5 -38.37 31.67 -46.11
CA SER A 5 -39.39 31.58 -45.04
C SER A 5 -39.61 30.32 -44.20
N GLU A 6 -39.19 30.46 -42.93
CA GLU A 6 -39.98 30.12 -41.72
C GLU A 6 -41.48 30.38 -41.84
N LYS A 7 -42.30 29.50 -41.21
CA LYS A 7 -43.22 29.87 -40.11
C LYS A 7 -43.96 28.64 -39.54
N THR A 8 -43.68 28.39 -38.26
CA THR A 8 -44.64 28.15 -37.15
C THR A 8 -46.05 27.62 -37.45
N GLY A 9 -46.34 26.41 -36.95
CA GLY A 9 -47.69 25.86 -36.77
C GLY A 9 -47.91 25.45 -35.31
N LYS A 10 -48.85 26.12 -34.65
CA LYS A 10 -49.30 25.95 -33.26
C LYS A 10 -50.28 24.76 -33.16
N SER A 11 -50.21 24.07 -32.03
CA SER A 11 -51.28 23.48 -31.20
C SER A 11 -52.49 22.82 -31.87
N GLU A 12 -52.80 21.57 -31.47
CA GLU A 12 -54.15 21.27 -30.96
C GLU A 12 -54.16 20.03 -30.06
N VAL A 13 -54.66 20.24 -28.85
CA VAL A 13 -54.95 19.24 -27.81
C VAL A 13 -56.30 18.64 -28.16
N VAL A 14 -56.33 17.36 -28.54
CA VAL A 14 -57.60 16.63 -28.68
C VAL A 14 -57.72 15.64 -27.54
N ILE A 15 -58.45 16.10 -26.51
CA ILE A 15 -58.96 15.31 -25.40
C ILE A 15 -60.10 14.45 -25.96
N SER A 16 -59.88 13.14 -26.08
CA SER A 16 -60.98 12.18 -26.27
C SER A 16 -61.12 11.37 -25.00
N LEU A 17 -62.05 11.81 -24.16
CA LEU A 17 -62.63 11.05 -23.06
C LEU A 17 -63.50 9.94 -23.65
N SER A 18 -63.28 8.70 -23.22
CA SER A 18 -64.37 7.74 -23.07
C SER A 18 -64.09 6.79 -21.92
N PRO A 19 -65.14 6.34 -21.22
CA PRO A 19 -65.05 5.86 -19.84
C PRO A 19 -65.17 4.34 -19.78
N SER A 20 -64.38 3.70 -18.93
CA SER A 20 -64.71 2.40 -18.32
C SER A 20 -63.72 2.13 -17.19
N ILE A 21 -64.18 2.43 -15.99
CA ILE A 21 -63.58 2.02 -14.72
C ILE A 21 -63.85 0.50 -14.56
N PRO A 22 -62.84 -0.28 -14.16
CA PRO A 22 -62.87 -0.96 -12.87
C PRO A 22 -61.61 -0.54 -12.08
N VAL A 23 -61.73 0.33 -11.08
CA VAL A 23 -61.91 -0.05 -9.67
C VAL A 23 -61.26 -1.40 -9.36
N LEU A 24 -60.07 -1.28 -8.75
CA LEU A 24 -59.62 -2.09 -7.64
C LEU A 24 -59.35 -3.58 -7.94
N THR A 25 -58.30 -3.85 -8.72
CA THR A 25 -57.44 -5.00 -8.39
C THR A 25 -56.38 -4.51 -7.43
N CYS A 26 -56.62 -4.82 -6.15
CA CYS A 26 -55.65 -4.83 -5.08
C CYS A 26 -54.35 -5.53 -5.51
N ALA A 27 -53.37 -4.76 -5.97
CA ALA A 27 -51.98 -5.20 -5.96
C ALA A 27 -51.54 -5.18 -4.50
N ASN A 28 -51.69 -6.33 -3.84
CA ASN A 28 -50.90 -6.67 -2.66
C ASN A 28 -49.43 -6.64 -3.07
N VAL A 29 -48.81 -5.46 -2.98
CA VAL A 29 -47.40 -5.38 -2.67
C VAL A 29 -47.35 -5.56 -1.17
N ASN A 30 -46.86 -6.70 -0.71
CA ASN A 30 -46.42 -6.81 0.68
C ASN A 30 -45.37 -5.71 0.90
N ASP A 31 -45.70 -4.74 1.75
CA ASP A 31 -44.79 -3.67 2.16
C ASP A 31 -43.53 -4.20 2.90
N GLY A 32 -43.42 -5.51 3.17
CA GLY A 32 -42.22 -6.15 3.72
C GLY A 32 -41.25 -6.77 2.70
N ASP A 33 -41.65 -6.97 1.44
CA ASP A 33 -40.82 -7.63 0.41
C ASP A 33 -40.00 -6.60 -0.41
N LYS A 34 -40.46 -5.34 -0.44
CA LYS A 34 -39.78 -4.23 -1.13
C LYS A 34 -38.48 -3.82 -0.44
N ASP A 35 -38.43 -3.91 0.89
CA ASP A 35 -37.26 -3.50 1.67
C ASP A 35 -36.08 -4.47 1.46
N VAL A 36 -36.35 -5.78 1.40
CA VAL A 36 -35.31 -6.79 1.13
C VAL A 36 -34.77 -6.69 -0.30
N GLU A 37 -35.63 -6.40 -1.29
CA GLU A 37 -35.22 -6.18 -2.67
C GLU A 37 -34.33 -4.92 -2.80
N LEU A 38 -34.70 -3.83 -2.11
CA LEU A 38 -33.90 -2.61 -2.05
C LEU A 38 -32.55 -2.82 -1.35
N ILE A 39 -32.51 -3.59 -0.25
CA ILE A 39 -31.25 -3.92 0.46
C ILE A 39 -30.30 -4.72 -0.45
N ILE A 40 -30.82 -5.69 -1.20
CA ILE A 40 -30.02 -6.49 -2.15
C ILE A 40 -29.45 -5.61 -3.26
N ILE A 41 -30.26 -4.69 -3.82
CA ILE A 41 -29.81 -3.76 -4.86
C ILE A 41 -28.72 -2.82 -4.31
N CYS A 42 -28.91 -2.25 -3.12
CA CYS A 42 -27.90 -1.40 -2.45
C CYS A 42 -26.58 -2.16 -2.18
N ALA A 43 -26.66 -3.43 -1.79
CA ALA A 43 -25.50 -4.28 -1.58
C ALA A 43 -24.70 -4.53 -2.88
N ILE A 44 -25.38 -4.72 -4.02
CA ILE A 44 -24.72 -4.91 -5.32
C ILE A 44 -24.10 -3.61 -5.82
N ILE A 45 -24.82 -2.50 -5.71
CA ILE A 45 -24.35 -1.19 -6.17
C ILE A 45 -23.15 -0.70 -5.32
N GLY A 46 -23.13 -1.01 -4.02
CA GLY A 46 -21.99 -0.75 -3.12
C GLY A 46 -20.68 -1.43 -3.52
N CYS A 47 -20.72 -2.48 -4.36
CA CYS A 47 -19.52 -3.13 -4.89
C CYS A 47 -18.71 -2.23 -5.83
N ILE A 48 -19.35 -1.28 -6.51
CA ILE A 48 -18.67 -0.38 -7.46
C ILE A 48 -17.69 0.57 -6.72
N PRO A 49 -18.11 1.38 -5.74
CA PRO A 49 -17.18 2.21 -4.97
C PRO A 49 -16.17 1.39 -4.18
N ALA A 50 -16.53 0.18 -3.73
CA ALA A 50 -15.62 -0.75 -3.07
C ALA A 50 -14.51 -1.27 -4.00
N ALA A 51 -14.83 -1.64 -5.24
CA ALA A 51 -13.85 -2.05 -6.23
C ALA A 51 -12.89 -0.90 -6.59
N ILE A 52 -13.42 0.32 -6.77
CA ILE A 52 -12.61 1.52 -7.03
C ILE A 52 -11.67 1.80 -5.85
N ALA A 53 -12.16 1.72 -4.61
CA ALA A 53 -11.33 1.92 -3.42
C ALA A 53 -10.31 0.80 -3.19
N SER A 54 -10.69 -0.46 -3.48
CA SER A 54 -9.80 -1.62 -3.38
C SER A 54 -8.65 -1.52 -4.38
N SER A 55 -8.91 -1.04 -5.60
CA SER A 55 -7.86 -0.77 -6.59
C SER A 55 -6.88 0.33 -6.15
N LYS A 56 -7.26 1.14 -5.15
CA LYS A 56 -6.44 2.20 -4.53
C LYS A 56 -5.76 1.76 -3.22
N GLY A 57 -5.80 0.48 -2.87
CA GLY A 57 -5.10 -0.09 -1.71
C GLY A 57 -5.86 0.01 -0.38
N ARG A 58 -7.20 0.14 -0.40
CA ARG A 58 -8.04 0.17 0.80
C ARG A 58 -8.86 -1.12 0.95
N SER A 59 -9.32 -1.41 2.17
CA SER A 59 -10.05 -2.65 2.47
C SER A 59 -11.40 -2.70 1.76
N PHE A 60 -11.57 -3.70 0.89
CA PHE A 60 -12.78 -3.91 0.09
C PHE A 60 -14.05 -3.90 0.95
N PHE A 61 -14.05 -4.63 2.07
CA PHE A 61 -15.24 -4.80 2.92
C PHE A 61 -15.67 -3.51 3.63
N ALA A 62 -14.72 -2.69 4.11
CA ALA A 62 -15.05 -1.43 4.77
C ALA A 62 -15.68 -0.42 3.78
N TRP A 63 -15.14 -0.37 2.55
CA TRP A 63 -15.67 0.49 1.49
C TRP A 63 -16.98 -0.02 0.90
N TRP A 64 -17.18 -1.34 0.87
CA TRP A 64 -18.44 -1.96 0.48
C TRP A 64 -19.56 -1.62 1.46
N LEU A 65 -19.32 -1.80 2.77
CA LEU A 65 -20.30 -1.44 3.80
C LEU A 65 -20.62 0.06 3.79
N TYR A 66 -19.60 0.90 3.60
CA TYR A 66 -19.77 2.34 3.45
C TYR A 66 -20.57 2.72 2.18
N GLY A 67 -20.29 2.06 1.05
CA GLY A 67 -21.00 2.26 -0.21
C GLY A 67 -22.44 1.75 -0.21
N ALA A 68 -22.71 0.66 0.52
CA ALA A 68 -24.05 0.11 0.69
C ALA A 68 -24.95 1.00 1.57
N LEU A 69 -24.36 1.77 2.51
CA LEU A 69 -25.09 2.66 3.42
C LEU A 69 -25.20 4.11 2.90
N LEU A 70 -24.19 4.63 2.18
CA LEU A 70 -24.09 6.06 1.80
C LEU A 70 -23.63 6.24 0.34
N PHE A 71 -24.30 5.58 -0.60
CA PHE A 71 -23.89 5.43 -2.00
C PHE A 71 -23.37 6.73 -2.69
N ILE A 72 -24.10 7.84 -2.60
CA ILE A 72 -23.74 9.10 -3.29
C ILE A 72 -22.46 9.71 -2.71
N VAL A 73 -22.34 9.78 -1.39
CA VAL A 73 -21.18 10.35 -0.69
C VAL A 73 -19.96 9.44 -0.86
N ALA A 74 -20.18 8.12 -0.83
CA ALA A 74 -19.14 7.12 -1.00
C ALA A 74 -18.49 7.17 -2.39
N LEU A 75 -19.27 7.42 -3.43
CA LEU A 75 -18.77 7.54 -4.79
C LEU A 75 -17.84 8.75 -4.94
N ILE A 76 -18.25 9.93 -4.45
CA ILE A 76 -17.43 11.15 -4.50
C ILE A 76 -16.13 10.95 -3.71
N HIS A 77 -16.19 10.40 -2.49
CA HIS A 77 -14.99 10.13 -1.70
C HIS A 77 -14.08 9.08 -2.34
N SER A 78 -14.63 8.03 -2.94
CA SER A 78 -13.84 7.02 -3.65
C SER A 78 -13.10 7.62 -4.85
N LEU A 79 -13.70 8.59 -5.56
CA LEU A 79 -13.06 9.27 -6.68
C LEU A 79 -11.98 10.28 -6.23
N VAL A 80 -12.27 11.10 -5.22
CA VAL A 80 -11.38 12.18 -4.74
C VAL A 80 -10.17 11.66 -3.97
N ILE A 81 -10.27 10.50 -3.32
CA ILE A 81 -9.14 9.91 -2.60
C ILE A 81 -8.05 9.50 -3.59
N LYS A 82 -6.84 10.04 -3.38
CA LYS A 82 -5.64 9.68 -4.12
C LYS A 82 -5.23 8.24 -3.78
N LYS A 83 -4.65 7.55 -4.77
CA LYS A 83 -4.13 6.19 -4.62
C LYS A 83 -3.15 6.15 -3.44
N ASP A 84 -3.36 5.23 -2.51
CA ASP A 84 -2.48 5.08 -1.35
C ASP A 84 -1.20 4.37 -1.79
N ILE A 85 -0.22 5.15 -2.25
CA ILE A 85 1.05 4.62 -2.74
C ILE A 85 1.78 3.86 -1.63
N ARG A 86 1.60 4.25 -0.35
CA ARG A 86 2.25 3.60 0.80
C ARG A 86 1.77 2.16 0.96
N ALA A 87 0.45 1.92 0.89
CA ALA A 87 -0.12 0.58 1.03
C ALA A 87 0.28 -0.36 -0.12
N LEU A 88 0.40 0.18 -1.34
CA LEU A 88 0.85 -0.60 -2.50
C LEU A 88 2.36 -0.85 -2.51
N GLU A 89 3.17 0.10 -2.06
CA GLU A 89 4.60 -0.12 -1.83
C GLU A 89 4.82 -1.20 -0.77
N GLN A 90 4.06 -1.18 0.32
CA GLN A 90 4.12 -2.24 1.35
C GLN A 90 3.82 -3.62 0.76
N SER A 91 2.72 -3.77 0.02
CA SER A 91 2.32 -5.05 -0.59
C SER A 91 3.29 -5.57 -1.67
N GLN A 92 4.01 -4.66 -2.34
CA GLN A 92 4.98 -5.03 -3.37
C GLN A 92 6.36 -5.34 -2.77
N LEU A 93 6.73 -4.70 -1.66
CA LEU A 93 7.87 -5.12 -0.83
C LEU A 93 7.63 -6.53 -0.26
N ASP A 94 6.40 -6.85 0.14
CA ASP A 94 6.03 -8.19 0.62
C ASP A 94 6.16 -9.29 -0.45
N SER A 95 6.04 -8.92 -1.73
CA SER A 95 6.28 -9.86 -2.85
C SER A 95 7.75 -10.07 -3.21
N GLY A 96 8.67 -9.33 -2.57
CA GLY A 96 10.11 -9.46 -2.78
C GLY A 96 10.64 -8.89 -4.11
N LEU A 97 9.83 -8.13 -4.85
CA LEU A 97 10.26 -7.46 -6.08
C LEU A 97 10.92 -6.11 -5.79
N VAL A 98 11.90 -5.73 -6.63
CA VAL A 98 12.61 -4.45 -6.56
C VAL A 98 12.37 -3.62 -7.82
N LYS A 99 12.36 -2.29 -7.69
CA LYS A 99 12.25 -1.38 -8.84
C LYS A 99 13.57 -1.34 -9.62
N CYS A 100 13.50 -1.43 -10.93
CA CYS A 100 14.64 -1.23 -11.82
C CYS A 100 15.13 0.23 -11.72
N PRO A 101 16.44 0.48 -11.51
CA PRO A 101 16.96 1.84 -11.35
C PRO A 101 16.95 2.68 -12.64
N TYR A 102 16.70 2.07 -13.81
CA TYR A 102 16.73 2.75 -15.11
C TYR A 102 15.34 3.04 -15.67
N CYS A 103 14.41 2.08 -15.58
CA CYS A 103 13.06 2.22 -16.13
C CYS A 103 11.95 2.21 -15.08
N ALA A 104 12.29 2.11 -13.79
CA ALA A 104 11.37 2.09 -12.64
C ALA A 104 10.37 0.92 -12.59
N GLU A 105 10.48 -0.05 -13.49
CA GLU A 105 9.60 -1.21 -13.55
C GLU A 105 9.99 -2.29 -12.52
N MET A 106 9.03 -3.08 -12.07
CA MET A 106 9.25 -4.11 -11.03
C MET A 106 9.95 -5.34 -11.61
N ILE A 107 11.10 -5.69 -11.02
CA ILE A 107 11.93 -6.83 -11.41
C ILE A 107 12.33 -7.66 -10.19
N LYS A 108 12.79 -8.89 -10.46
CA LYS A 108 13.30 -9.77 -9.41
C LYS A 108 14.66 -9.26 -8.89
N PRO A 109 14.95 -9.31 -7.58
CA PRO A 109 16.21 -8.84 -7.01
C PRO A 109 17.43 -9.60 -7.54
N GLU A 110 17.26 -10.85 -7.95
CA GLU A 110 18.30 -11.69 -8.55
C GLU A 110 18.53 -11.44 -10.05
N ALA A 111 17.76 -10.54 -10.68
CA ALA A 111 17.89 -10.26 -12.10
C ALA A 111 19.26 -9.61 -12.41
N ARG A 112 19.98 -10.17 -13.38
CA ARG A 112 21.19 -9.54 -13.92
C ARG A 112 20.85 -8.44 -14.91
N LYS A 113 19.91 -8.70 -15.82
CA LYS A 113 19.42 -7.71 -16.78
C LYS A 113 17.93 -7.48 -16.62
N CYS A 114 17.50 -6.23 -16.79
CA CYS A 114 16.09 -5.88 -16.76
C CYS A 114 15.36 -6.44 -17.99
N LYS A 115 14.24 -7.14 -17.78
CA LYS A 115 13.40 -7.67 -18.87
C LYS A 115 12.68 -6.58 -19.69
N HIS A 116 12.59 -5.37 -19.17
CA HIS A 116 11.85 -4.27 -19.79
C HIS A 116 12.76 -3.35 -20.61
N CYS A 117 13.87 -2.89 -20.03
CA CYS A 117 14.79 -1.95 -20.69
C CYS A 117 16.10 -2.59 -21.16
N GLY A 118 16.39 -3.84 -20.80
CA GLY A 118 17.62 -4.55 -21.20
C GLY A 118 18.91 -4.11 -20.49
N SER A 119 18.86 -3.07 -19.64
CA SER A 119 20.01 -2.59 -18.87
C SER A 119 20.51 -3.64 -17.88
N ASP A 120 21.82 -3.64 -17.63
CA ASP A 120 22.41 -4.41 -16.52
C ASP A 120 22.07 -3.72 -15.20
N VAL A 121 21.38 -4.43 -14.32
CA VAL A 121 20.80 -3.87 -13.09
C VAL A 121 21.47 -4.42 -11.84
N LYS A 122 22.32 -5.44 -11.96
CA LYS A 122 22.83 -6.18 -10.82
C LYS A 122 23.60 -5.27 -9.85
N GLU A 123 24.57 -4.52 -10.36
CA GLU A 123 25.40 -3.64 -9.54
C GLU A 123 24.58 -2.49 -8.96
N ALA A 124 23.69 -1.90 -9.76
CA ALA A 124 22.86 -0.79 -9.32
C ALA A 124 21.84 -1.19 -8.24
N ILE A 125 21.27 -2.40 -8.31
CA ILE A 125 20.40 -2.96 -7.27
C ILE A 125 21.20 -3.21 -5.98
N GLU A 126 22.38 -3.81 -6.07
CA GLU A 126 23.19 -4.10 -4.87
C GLU A 126 23.64 -2.81 -4.18
N VAL A 127 24.07 -1.80 -4.96
CA VAL A 127 24.39 -0.47 -4.42
C VAL A 127 23.17 0.17 -3.77
N ALA A 128 21.98 0.07 -4.39
CA ALA A 128 20.75 0.61 -3.81
C ALA A 128 20.38 -0.12 -2.50
N ARG A 129 20.57 -1.45 -2.44
CA ARG A 129 20.34 -2.25 -1.24
C ARG A 129 21.28 -1.85 -0.11
N LEU A 130 22.58 -1.70 -0.41
CA LEU A 130 23.58 -1.27 0.57
C LEU A 130 23.30 0.15 1.07
N LYS A 131 22.99 1.11 0.19
CA LYS A 131 22.68 2.49 0.59
C LYS A 131 21.45 2.61 1.49
N ASN A 132 20.47 1.73 1.29
CA ASN A 132 19.23 1.72 2.07
C ASN A 132 19.29 0.82 3.31
N PHE A 133 20.40 0.13 3.55
CA PHE A 133 20.58 -0.77 4.68
C PHE A 133 20.47 -0.02 6.01
N LYS A 134 19.70 -0.56 6.94
CA LYS A 134 19.55 -0.06 8.31
C LYS A 134 20.02 -1.11 9.31
N PRO A 135 20.63 -0.71 10.45
CA PRO A 135 20.92 -1.63 11.54
C PRO A 135 19.73 -2.49 11.99
N SER A 136 18.51 -1.95 11.92
CA SER A 136 17.27 -2.65 12.27
C SER A 136 16.87 -3.78 11.32
N ASP A 137 17.46 -3.86 10.12
CA ASP A 137 17.15 -4.90 9.14
C ASP A 137 17.74 -6.27 9.54
N ILE A 138 18.72 -6.28 10.46
CA ILE A 138 19.30 -7.49 11.04
C ILE A 138 18.51 -7.80 12.32
N PRO A 139 18.00 -9.03 12.49
CA PRO A 139 17.23 -9.35 13.68
C PRO A 139 18.13 -9.36 14.92
N PHE A 140 17.61 -8.89 16.05
CA PHE A 140 18.40 -8.67 17.27
C PHE A 140 19.00 -9.97 17.84
N ASP A 141 18.36 -11.11 17.57
CA ASP A 141 18.81 -12.44 17.98
C ASP A 141 20.10 -12.90 17.28
N ALA A 142 20.43 -12.33 16.12
CA ALA A 142 21.68 -12.61 15.42
C ALA A 142 22.92 -12.13 16.20
N PHE A 143 22.77 -11.14 17.08
CA PHE A 143 23.89 -10.49 17.79
C PHE A 143 24.30 -11.18 19.08
N PHE A 144 23.60 -12.24 19.50
CA PHE A 144 23.98 -12.99 20.70
C PHE A 144 23.85 -14.50 20.50
N ILE A 145 24.64 -15.24 21.26
CA ILE A 145 24.63 -16.71 21.29
C ILE A 145 24.14 -17.15 22.66
N ARG A 146 23.11 -18.00 22.68
CA ARG A 146 22.58 -18.58 23.93
C ARG A 146 23.51 -19.69 24.42
N LYS A 147 24.09 -19.54 25.61
CA LYS A 147 24.91 -20.56 26.27
C LYS A 147 24.15 -21.25 27.40
N ARG A 148 24.75 -22.31 27.99
CA ARG A 148 24.18 -23.03 29.15
C ARG A 148 24.02 -22.10 30.36
N VAL A 149 24.90 -21.11 30.49
CA VAL A 149 24.85 -20.07 31.51
C VAL A 149 25.09 -18.74 30.81
N GLY A 150 24.04 -17.92 30.69
CA GLY A 150 24.12 -16.59 30.10
C GLY A 150 24.07 -16.53 28.57
N PHE A 151 24.46 -15.36 28.06
CA PHE A 151 24.51 -15.01 26.64
C PHE A 151 25.87 -14.39 26.35
N ASP A 152 26.44 -14.72 25.20
CA ASP A 152 27.66 -14.08 24.71
C ASP A 152 27.36 -13.30 23.44
N VAL A 153 28.14 -12.25 23.18
CA VAL A 153 28.02 -11.48 21.93
C VAL A 153 28.53 -12.31 20.74
N ASN A 154 27.78 -12.25 19.65
CA ASN A 154 28.21 -12.79 18.37
C ASN A 154 29.10 -11.75 17.64
N GLU A 155 30.42 -11.83 17.86
CA GLU A 155 31.38 -10.90 17.26
C GLU A 155 31.34 -10.88 15.72
N GLU A 156 31.02 -12.01 15.09
CA GLU A 156 30.89 -12.11 13.64
C GLU A 156 29.71 -11.28 13.12
N ALA A 157 28.56 -11.35 13.80
CA ALA A 157 27.38 -10.55 13.46
C ALA A 157 27.64 -9.04 13.64
N VAL A 158 28.31 -8.64 14.72
CA VAL A 158 28.71 -7.25 14.96
C VAL A 158 29.66 -6.75 13.86
N THR A 159 30.63 -7.57 13.48
CA THR A 159 31.58 -7.24 12.40
C THR A 159 30.86 -7.11 11.05
N ASN A 160 29.88 -7.98 10.76
CA ASN A 160 29.07 -7.90 9.55
C ASN A 160 28.26 -6.60 9.49
N LEU A 161 27.61 -6.24 10.60
CA LEU A 161 26.87 -4.98 10.74
C LEU A 161 27.80 -3.79 10.44
N VAL A 162 28.94 -3.71 11.12
CA VAL A 162 29.91 -2.62 10.92
C VAL A 162 30.42 -2.55 9.48
N SER A 163 30.77 -3.69 8.89
CA SER A 163 31.20 -3.77 7.49
C SER A 163 30.16 -3.20 6.54
N ARG A 164 28.87 -3.55 6.73
CA ARG A 164 27.78 -3.02 5.90
C ARG A 164 27.59 -1.53 6.09
N LEU A 165 27.70 -1.03 7.33
CA LEU A 165 27.60 0.41 7.60
C LEU A 165 28.70 1.21 6.91
N LYS A 166 29.94 0.70 6.94
CA LYS A 166 31.07 1.29 6.21
C LYS A 166 30.87 1.28 4.70
N GLN A 167 30.42 0.15 4.14
CA GLN A 167 30.16 0.03 2.70
C GLN A 167 29.00 0.90 2.21
N ALA A 168 27.96 1.05 3.03
CA ALA A 168 26.80 1.89 2.73
C ALA A 168 27.13 3.38 2.76
N ASN A 169 28.18 3.78 3.50
CA ASN A 169 28.53 5.18 3.74
C ASN A 169 30.04 5.39 3.55
N PRO A 170 30.57 5.19 2.33
CA PRO A 170 32.00 5.30 2.07
C PRO A 170 32.54 6.72 2.28
N GLU A 171 31.68 7.76 2.22
CA GLU A 171 32.08 9.14 2.51
C GLU A 171 32.16 9.49 4.01
N LEU A 172 31.60 8.67 4.90
CA LEU A 172 31.57 8.97 6.34
C LEU A 172 32.71 8.25 7.07
N GLY A 173 33.43 8.99 7.90
CA GLY A 173 34.37 8.42 8.87
C GLY A 173 33.65 7.69 10.02
N PRO A 174 34.38 6.97 10.89
CA PRO A 174 33.80 6.18 11.98
C PRO A 174 32.84 6.98 12.88
N GLU A 175 33.24 8.20 13.28
CA GLU A 175 32.41 9.05 14.13
C GLU A 175 31.13 9.51 13.43
N GLY A 176 31.21 9.86 12.14
CA GLY A 176 30.02 10.23 11.37
C GLY A 176 29.02 9.08 11.21
N ILE A 177 29.51 7.83 11.16
CA ILE A 177 28.65 6.65 11.16
C ILE A 177 27.97 6.48 12.53
N LYS A 178 28.70 6.68 13.65
CA LYS A 178 28.09 6.64 14.99
C LYS A 178 26.97 7.65 15.13
N GLU A 179 27.20 8.90 14.74
CA GLU A 179 26.21 9.97 14.83
C GLU A 179 24.97 9.67 13.97
N LYS A 180 25.18 9.22 12.73
CA LYS A 180 24.09 8.92 11.79
C LYS A 180 23.17 7.80 12.28
N TYR A 181 23.73 6.76 12.92
CA TYR A 181 22.99 5.58 13.33
C TYR A 181 22.78 5.47 14.85
N PHE A 182 23.15 6.49 15.63
CA PHE A 182 23.10 6.48 17.10
C PHE A 182 21.75 5.97 17.64
N MET A 183 20.65 6.59 17.20
CA MET A 183 19.29 6.20 17.63
C MET A 183 18.92 4.75 17.26
N GLN A 184 19.39 4.27 16.10
CA GLN A 184 19.07 2.91 15.62
C GLN A 184 19.88 1.85 16.36
N ILE A 185 21.15 2.15 16.68
CA ILE A 185 22.00 1.26 17.45
C ILE A 185 21.55 1.23 18.91
N ASP A 186 21.16 2.36 19.50
CA ASP A 186 20.62 2.41 20.87
C ASP A 186 19.34 1.57 21.00
N GLU A 187 18.40 1.74 20.07
CA GLU A 187 17.18 0.91 20.02
C GLU A 187 17.51 -0.59 19.89
N LEU A 188 18.44 -0.96 19.00
CA LEU A 188 18.90 -2.34 18.86
C LEU A 188 19.48 -2.88 20.17
N VAL A 189 20.31 -2.10 20.85
CA VAL A 189 20.95 -2.48 22.11
C VAL A 189 19.93 -2.64 23.23
N ASN A 190 18.89 -1.81 23.26
CA ASN A 190 17.80 -1.92 24.23
C ASN A 190 16.98 -3.21 24.07
N GLN A 191 16.97 -3.81 22.87
CA GLN A 191 16.33 -5.10 22.62
C GLN A 191 17.20 -6.30 23.01
N LEU A 192 18.51 -6.12 23.22
CA LEU A 192 19.42 -7.19 23.59
C LEU A 192 19.31 -7.58 25.08
N PRO A 193 19.59 -8.84 25.45
CA PRO A 193 19.66 -9.26 26.85
C PRO A 193 20.67 -8.43 27.66
N SER A 194 20.34 -8.15 28.92
CA SER A 194 21.11 -7.18 29.73
C SER A 194 22.61 -7.48 29.85
N GLY A 195 22.98 -8.76 29.92
CA GLY A 195 24.36 -9.21 30.06
C GLY A 195 25.24 -9.04 28.82
N VAL A 196 24.67 -8.77 27.64
CA VAL A 196 25.45 -8.62 26.38
C VAL A 196 25.53 -7.19 25.87
N ARG A 197 24.73 -6.26 26.41
CA ARG A 197 24.64 -4.88 25.90
C ARG A 197 25.97 -4.14 25.93
N ASP A 198 26.66 -4.17 27.07
CA ASP A 198 27.94 -3.45 27.24
C ASP A 198 29.04 -4.06 26.36
N GLU A 199 29.07 -5.38 26.25
CA GLU A 199 30.01 -6.09 25.40
C GLU A 199 29.75 -5.82 23.91
N PHE A 200 28.49 -5.74 23.51
CA PHE A 200 28.09 -5.38 22.15
C PHE A 200 28.59 -3.97 21.81
N ILE A 201 28.33 -2.98 22.67
CA ILE A 201 28.77 -1.59 22.45
C ILE A 201 30.29 -1.50 22.37
N ARG A 202 31.01 -2.19 23.27
CA ARG A 202 32.48 -2.25 23.25
C ARG A 202 32.99 -2.81 21.93
N THR A 203 32.40 -3.92 21.46
CA THR A 203 32.80 -4.58 20.20
C THR A 203 32.45 -3.73 19.00
N TYR A 204 31.25 -3.13 18.97
CA TYR A 204 30.81 -2.22 17.92
C TYR A 204 31.77 -1.04 17.77
N ASN A 205 32.09 -0.35 18.88
CA ASN A 205 33.01 0.78 18.88
C ASN A 205 34.45 0.41 18.52
N ALA A 206 34.89 -0.81 18.82
CA ALA A 206 36.22 -1.29 18.46
C ALA A 206 36.34 -1.68 16.99
N LYS A 207 35.25 -2.13 16.35
CA LYS A 207 35.23 -2.57 14.94
C LYS A 207 34.92 -1.43 13.97
N LEU A 208 34.18 -0.41 14.43
CA LEU A 208 33.79 0.75 13.62
C LEU A 208 35.00 1.64 13.31
#